data_AF-A0A417CD19-F1
#
_entry.id   AF-A0A417CD19-F1
#
_cell.length_a   1.000
_cell.length_b   1.000
_cell.length_c   1.000
_cell.angle_alpha   90.00
_cell.angle_beta   90.00
_cell.angle_gamma   90.00
#
_symmetry.space_group_name_H-M   'P 1'
#
loop_
_entity.id
_entity.type
_entity.pdbx_description
1 polymer ?
#
loop_
_entity_poly.entity_id
_entity_poly.type
_entity_poly.pdbx_seq_one_letter_code
_entity_poly.pdbx_strand_id
1 'polypeptide(L)'
;MPKETNKQSKSSNTTKKKTTKSSTTKITKPKVPLKINTSKLKVGMTVKNYKELCELLKQDFIQGGNARKAQLKEFECYFDWEKSGQKFIITDIYDTPLEKDDKRKFGNNSIYAHCIEVILLQYLSKQDGFTSTLTKKNWWELLGITNHNYGKTSEKDLIKLDQTVTSFEVRNFYQRCNKRLEQILFSALNNLKSRKLIIYEPETVIVEYDNHGNEISSIATDDEKKLILQTERYVLHTEMGYEKMFQVFVSGRQKEYYEKVNELLLDQFGWDHCYKQLKIIYTPEDIKEALPETEIYLQKQLLNENVVTCINENAQSYYDKCIENIIKKYLEMKKIIGVSYLHSQWRMIKMYGKSLIHI
;
A
#
# COMPACT_ATOMS: atom_id res chain seq x y z
N MET A 1 62.34 13.94 -43.92
CA MET A 1 63.46 14.52 -43.14
C MET A 1 62.99 14.73 -41.71
N PRO A 2 63.59 14.03 -40.75
CA PRO A 2 63.19 14.02 -39.34
C PRO A 2 63.97 15.07 -38.54
N LYS A 3 63.45 15.43 -37.37
CA LYS A 3 64.29 15.72 -36.20
C LYS A 3 63.69 15.02 -34.99
N GLU A 4 64.36 13.91 -34.64
CA GLU A 4 64.34 13.28 -33.34
C GLU A 4 64.93 14.24 -32.29
N THR A 5 64.39 14.17 -31.06
CA THR A 5 65.22 14.12 -29.85
C THR A 5 64.51 13.31 -28.76
N ASN A 6 64.98 12.07 -28.62
CA ASN A 6 65.18 11.24 -27.42
C ASN A 6 65.41 12.06 -26.12
N LYS A 7 65.19 11.61 -24.86
CA LYS A 7 65.25 10.26 -24.28
C LYS A 7 64.82 10.29 -22.79
N GLN A 8 64.29 9.16 -22.30
CA GLN A 8 64.52 8.52 -20.98
C GLN A 8 64.14 9.18 -19.63
N SER A 9 63.30 8.45 -18.87
CA SER A 9 63.55 8.12 -17.45
C SER A 9 62.68 6.91 -17.04
N LYS A 10 63.25 5.70 -16.95
CA LYS A 10 63.75 5.01 -15.74
C LYS A 10 62.67 4.55 -14.76
N SER A 11 62.62 3.22 -14.59
CA SER A 11 61.95 2.53 -13.49
C SER A 11 62.70 2.72 -12.17
N SER A 12 61.98 2.68 -11.05
CA SER A 12 62.46 2.08 -9.80
C SER A 12 61.29 1.87 -8.82
N ASN A 13 61.22 0.65 -8.29
CA ASN A 13 60.40 0.23 -7.16
C ASN A 13 60.65 1.11 -5.93
N THR A 14 59.63 1.31 -5.08
CA THR A 14 59.80 1.12 -3.62
C THR A 14 58.45 1.08 -2.85
N THR A 15 58.24 -0.07 -2.21
CA THR A 15 57.82 -0.22 -0.80
C THR A 15 56.39 0.13 -0.34
N LYS A 16 55.67 -0.97 -0.08
CA LYS A 16 54.61 -1.14 0.93
C LYS A 16 54.71 -0.17 2.12
N LYS A 17 53.62 0.56 2.37
CA LYS A 17 53.27 1.03 3.71
C LYS A 17 51.85 0.55 4.04
N LYS A 18 51.79 -0.56 4.80
CA LYS A 18 50.62 -0.98 5.55
C LYS A 18 50.34 0.11 6.59
N THR A 19 49.23 0.81 6.46
CA THR A 19 48.63 1.58 7.57
C THR A 19 47.22 1.07 7.77
N THR A 20 47.11 0.30 8.85
CA THR A 20 45.92 -0.08 9.60
C THR A 20 44.94 1.08 9.73
N LYS A 21 43.74 0.94 9.15
CA LYS A 21 42.55 1.69 9.56
C LYS A 21 41.58 0.71 10.22
N SER A 22 41.40 0.94 11.51
CA SER A 22 40.50 0.22 12.41
C SER A 22 39.08 0.18 11.84
N SER A 23 38.61 -1.03 11.55
CA SER A 23 37.21 -1.35 11.34
C SER A 23 36.48 -1.21 12.66
N THR A 24 35.98 -0.01 12.95
CA THR A 24 35.03 0.19 14.05
C THR A 24 33.66 -0.25 13.56
N THR A 25 33.37 -1.54 13.73
CA THR A 25 32.07 -2.14 13.46
C THR A 25 31.05 -1.49 14.40
N LYS A 26 30.22 -0.58 13.88
CA LYS A 26 29.06 -0.05 14.62
C LYS A 26 28.06 -1.20 14.80
N ILE A 27 28.06 -1.77 15.99
CA ILE A 27 27.08 -2.75 16.45
C ILE A 27 25.72 -2.05 16.51
N THR A 28 24.90 -2.24 15.47
CA THR A 28 23.48 -1.87 15.50
C THR A 28 22.74 -2.89 16.36
N LYS A 29 22.40 -2.49 17.59
CA LYS A 29 21.47 -3.23 18.46
C LYS A 29 20.12 -3.42 17.75
N PRO A 30 19.39 -4.52 18.03
CA PRO A 30 18.04 -4.70 17.51
C PRO A 30 17.15 -3.56 17.99
N LYS A 31 16.64 -2.76 17.04
CA LYS A 31 15.75 -1.64 17.33
C LYS A 31 14.35 -2.21 17.59
N VAL A 32 14.01 -2.44 18.86
CA VAL A 32 12.59 -2.50 19.25
C VAL A 32 11.98 -1.18 18.74
N PRO A 33 10.95 -1.20 17.87
CA PRO A 33 10.42 0.02 17.30
C PRO A 33 9.89 0.90 18.44
N LEU A 34 10.49 2.07 18.62
CA LEU A 34 9.94 3.13 19.46
C LEU A 34 8.55 3.45 18.89
N LYS A 35 7.50 3.12 19.65
CA LYS A 35 6.12 3.35 19.28
C LYS A 35 5.92 4.84 18.98
N ILE A 36 5.56 5.17 17.74
CA ILE A 36 5.26 6.55 17.35
C ILE A 36 4.00 7.02 18.09
N ASN A 37 4.03 8.25 18.61
CA ASN A 37 2.91 8.81 19.35
C ASN A 37 1.97 9.59 18.43
N THR A 38 0.83 8.99 18.07
CA THR A 38 -0.19 9.61 17.21
C THR A 38 -1.31 10.33 17.97
N SER A 39 -1.26 10.39 19.31
CA SER A 39 -2.37 10.92 20.14
C SER A 39 -2.76 12.38 19.88
N LYS A 40 -1.86 13.17 19.30
CA LYS A 40 -2.13 14.58 18.93
C LYS A 40 -2.70 14.75 17.53
N LEU A 41 -2.74 13.68 16.73
CA LEU A 41 -3.29 13.72 15.40
C LEU A 41 -4.81 13.53 15.44
N LYS A 42 -5.50 14.15 14.50
CA LYS A 42 -6.92 13.93 14.23
C LYS A 42 -7.11 13.81 12.73
N VAL A 43 -8.02 12.95 12.28
CA VAL A 43 -8.37 12.86 10.85
C VAL A 43 -8.92 14.22 10.38
N GLY A 44 -8.44 14.70 9.23
CA GLY A 44 -8.71 16.04 8.69
C GLY A 44 -7.79 17.15 9.20
N MET A 45 -6.95 16.88 10.21
CA MET A 45 -5.99 17.86 10.72
C MET A 45 -5.01 18.25 9.61
N THR A 46 -4.81 19.55 9.43
CA THR A 46 -3.76 20.08 8.55
C THR A 46 -2.55 20.50 9.39
N VAL A 47 -1.42 19.85 9.15
CA VAL A 47 -0.12 20.16 9.74
C VAL A 47 0.69 20.97 8.74
N LYS A 48 1.25 22.13 9.14
CA LYS A 48 1.82 23.11 8.20
C LYS A 48 2.99 22.57 7.38
N ASN A 49 3.81 21.72 7.99
CA ASN A 49 5.01 21.17 7.38
C ASN A 49 5.52 19.93 8.15
N TYR A 50 6.55 19.30 7.60
CA TYR A 50 7.15 18.09 8.19
C TYR A 50 7.84 18.34 9.54
N LYS A 51 8.36 19.55 9.81
CA LYS A 51 8.96 19.87 11.12
C LYS A 51 7.90 19.85 12.22
N GLU A 52 6.78 20.51 11.99
CA GLU A 52 5.64 20.48 12.93
C GLU A 52 5.05 19.07 13.08
N LEU A 53 5.03 18.27 12.00
CA LEU A 53 4.61 16.87 12.08
C LEU A 53 5.52 16.06 13.02
N CYS A 54 6.84 16.20 12.89
CA CYS A 54 7.80 15.56 13.80
C CYS A 54 7.58 15.99 15.26
N GLU A 55 7.34 17.29 15.51
CA GLU A 55 7.08 17.81 16.85
C GLU A 55 5.79 17.22 17.47
N LEU A 56 4.71 17.11 16.69
CA LEU A 56 3.46 16.49 17.12
C LEU A 56 3.65 15.02 17.50
N LEU A 57 4.46 14.29 16.71
CA LEU A 57 4.74 12.87 16.88
C LEU A 57 5.84 12.57 17.92
N LYS A 58 6.48 13.61 18.47
CA LYS A 58 7.68 13.53 19.32
C LYS A 58 8.81 12.74 18.66
N GLN A 59 9.05 13.02 17.38
CA GLN A 59 10.09 12.41 16.56
C GLN A 59 11.15 13.45 16.18
N ASP A 60 12.38 12.98 15.94
CA ASP A 60 13.44 13.86 15.48
C ASP A 60 13.14 14.40 14.07
N PHE A 61 13.41 15.68 13.88
CA PHE A 61 13.32 16.32 12.58
C PHE A 61 14.57 16.02 11.74
N ILE A 62 14.37 15.47 10.53
CA ILE A 62 15.45 15.14 9.60
C ILE A 62 15.39 16.09 8.39
N GLN A 63 16.41 16.92 8.19
CA GLN A 63 16.41 17.94 7.13
C GLN A 63 16.16 17.38 5.71
N GLY A 64 16.63 16.15 5.40
CA GLY A 64 16.39 15.55 4.09
C GLY A 64 17.00 14.17 3.85
N GLY A 65 17.11 13.80 2.58
CA GLY A 65 17.74 12.57 2.13
C GLY A 65 16.95 11.29 2.41
N ASN A 66 17.64 10.15 2.27
CA ASN A 66 17.04 8.81 2.44
C ASN A 66 16.55 8.56 3.88
N ALA A 67 17.17 9.20 4.87
CA ALA A 67 16.74 9.10 6.26
C ALA A 67 15.34 9.70 6.48
N ARG A 68 15.08 10.89 5.90
CA ARG A 68 13.74 11.50 5.93
C ARG A 68 12.70 10.63 5.22
N LYS A 69 13.06 10.07 4.05
CA LYS A 69 12.17 9.14 3.32
C LYS A 69 11.85 7.90 4.15
N ALA A 70 12.85 7.32 4.81
CA ALA A 70 12.67 6.16 5.67
C ALA A 70 11.79 6.47 6.89
N GLN A 71 11.94 7.66 7.49
CA GLN A 71 11.10 8.08 8.61
C GLN A 71 9.65 8.33 8.18
N LEU A 72 9.42 8.97 7.03
CA LEU A 72 8.07 9.09 6.46
C LEU A 72 7.47 7.70 6.19
N LYS A 73 8.24 6.77 5.61
CA LYS A 73 7.77 5.40 5.40
C LYS A 73 7.44 4.68 6.72
N GLU A 74 8.13 5.02 7.81
CA GLU A 74 7.79 4.52 9.13
C GLU A 74 6.50 5.17 9.66
N PHE A 75 6.22 6.43 9.33
CA PHE A 75 4.97 7.11 9.69
C PHE A 75 3.76 6.51 8.97
N GLU A 76 3.94 6.07 7.72
CA GLU A 76 2.91 5.35 6.94
C GLU A 76 2.41 4.07 7.63
N CYS A 77 3.15 3.52 8.61
CA CYS A 77 2.69 2.40 9.41
C CYS A 77 1.69 2.81 10.51
N TYR A 78 1.53 4.09 10.81
CA TYR A 78 0.72 4.58 11.94
C TYR A 78 -0.45 5.46 11.52
N PHE A 79 -0.31 6.18 10.41
CA PHE A 79 -1.33 7.07 9.88
C PHE A 79 -1.07 7.33 8.40
N ASP A 80 -2.10 7.78 7.70
CA ASP A 80 -2.05 8.14 6.28
C ASP A 80 -2.22 9.66 6.14
N TRP A 81 -1.70 10.22 5.04
CA TRP A 81 -1.81 11.65 4.79
C TRP A 81 -1.76 11.99 3.30
N GLU A 82 -2.33 13.16 2.97
CA GLU A 82 -2.13 13.82 1.69
C GLU A 82 -1.30 15.08 1.85
N LYS A 83 -0.49 15.39 0.82
CA LYS A 83 0.28 16.65 0.80
C LYS A 83 -0.49 17.75 0.08
N SER A 84 -0.67 18.91 0.71
CA SER A 84 -1.10 20.15 0.05
C SER A 84 0.07 21.15 0.08
N GLY A 85 0.86 21.18 -0.99
CA GLY A 85 2.15 21.88 -1.01
C GLY A 85 3.10 21.33 0.06
N GLN A 86 3.46 22.16 1.04
CA GLN A 86 4.29 21.75 2.18
C GLN A 86 3.48 21.13 3.33
N LYS A 87 2.16 21.33 3.34
CA LYS A 87 1.25 20.90 4.40
C LYS A 87 0.93 19.41 4.28
N PHE A 88 0.64 18.78 5.42
CA PHE A 88 0.18 17.40 5.55
C PHE A 88 -1.25 17.41 6.05
N ILE A 89 -2.17 16.82 5.32
CA ILE A 89 -3.56 16.63 5.74
C ILE A 89 -3.68 15.17 6.20
N ILE A 90 -3.88 14.94 7.50
CA ILE A 90 -3.99 13.59 8.06
C ILE A 90 -5.27 12.96 7.53
N THR A 91 -5.13 11.87 6.78
CA THR A 91 -6.26 11.22 6.14
C THR A 91 -6.83 10.09 6.95
N ASP A 92 -6.00 9.47 7.76
CA ASP A 92 -6.39 8.32 8.54
C ASP A 92 -5.40 8.05 9.68
N ILE A 93 -5.84 7.42 10.76
CA ILE A 93 -4.99 7.05 11.91
C ILE A 93 -5.31 5.60 12.28
N TYR A 94 -4.28 4.77 12.45
CA TYR A 94 -4.46 3.34 12.72
C TYR A 94 -4.42 3.05 14.22
N ASP A 95 -5.40 2.30 14.71
CA ASP A 95 -5.44 1.85 16.11
C ASP A 95 -4.29 0.88 16.41
N THR A 96 -4.07 -0.04 15.48
CA THR A 96 -2.91 -0.95 15.46
C THR A 96 -1.99 -0.55 14.32
N PRO A 97 -0.71 -0.23 14.59
CA PRO A 97 0.23 0.08 13.53
C PRO A 97 0.34 -1.07 12.53
N LEU A 98 0.35 -0.73 11.25
CA LEU A 98 0.55 -1.68 10.17
C LEU A 98 1.95 -2.30 10.29
N GLU A 99 2.06 -3.56 9.91
CA GLU A 99 3.37 -4.18 9.74
C GLU A 99 4.16 -3.41 8.68
N LYS A 100 5.46 -3.24 8.91
CA LYS A 100 6.33 -2.64 7.90
C LYS A 100 6.32 -3.53 6.67
N ASP A 101 5.82 -2.98 5.57
CA ASP A 101 5.83 -3.61 4.26
C ASP A 101 7.29 -3.71 3.76
N ASP A 102 7.96 -4.77 4.20
CA ASP A 102 9.29 -5.14 3.74
C ASP A 102 9.13 -5.90 2.43
N LYS A 103 9.14 -5.16 1.33
CA LYS A 103 9.11 -5.68 -0.05
C LYS A 103 10.21 -6.71 -0.34
N ARG A 104 11.20 -6.87 0.55
CA ARG A 104 12.23 -7.91 0.46
C ARG A 104 11.73 -9.28 0.92
N LYS A 105 10.71 -9.35 1.78
CA LYS A 105 10.19 -10.61 2.34
C LYS A 105 9.34 -11.42 1.35
N PHE A 106 8.69 -10.78 0.38
CA PHE A 106 7.78 -11.45 -0.56
C PHE A 106 8.31 -11.53 -2.00
N GLY A 107 9.55 -11.10 -2.25
CA GLY A 107 9.99 -10.80 -3.62
C GLY A 107 9.05 -9.78 -4.28
N ASN A 108 9.25 -9.45 -5.55
CA ASN A 108 8.32 -8.57 -6.27
C ASN A 108 6.95 -9.23 -6.59
N ASN A 109 6.63 -10.37 -5.97
CA ASN A 109 5.57 -11.27 -6.41
C ASN A 109 4.41 -11.27 -5.42
N SER A 110 3.51 -10.29 -5.56
CA SER A 110 2.19 -10.38 -4.95
C SER A 110 1.42 -11.53 -5.60
N ILE A 111 1.19 -12.63 -4.86
CA ILE A 111 0.36 -13.76 -5.31
C ILE A 111 -1.03 -13.24 -5.72
N TYR A 112 -1.57 -12.28 -4.97
CA TYR A 112 -2.86 -11.64 -5.27
C TYR A 112 -2.90 -11.00 -6.66
N ALA A 113 -1.83 -10.32 -7.07
CA ALA A 113 -1.74 -9.74 -8.42
C ALA A 113 -1.82 -10.86 -9.48
N HIS A 114 -1.10 -11.96 -9.30
CA HIS A 114 -1.10 -13.08 -10.24
C HIS A 114 -2.44 -13.84 -10.26
N CYS A 115 -3.10 -14.00 -9.12
CA CYS A 115 -4.48 -14.54 -9.07
C CYS A 115 -5.42 -13.69 -9.93
N ILE A 116 -5.36 -12.37 -9.78
CA ILE A 116 -6.19 -11.43 -10.54
C ILE A 116 -5.86 -11.48 -12.02
N GLU A 117 -4.58 -11.59 -12.39
CA GLU A 117 -4.16 -11.73 -13.78
C GLU A 117 -4.80 -12.96 -14.44
N VAL A 118 -4.75 -14.12 -13.78
CA VAL A 118 -5.37 -15.36 -14.31
C VAL A 118 -6.88 -15.20 -14.48
N ILE A 119 -7.59 -14.70 -13.46
CA ILE A 119 -9.06 -14.51 -13.54
C ILE A 119 -9.40 -13.53 -14.66
N LEU A 120 -8.64 -12.44 -14.79
CA LEU A 120 -8.86 -11.43 -15.81
C LEU A 120 -8.61 -11.99 -17.22
N LEU A 121 -7.50 -12.70 -17.45
CA LEU A 121 -7.20 -13.34 -18.74
C LEU A 121 -8.27 -14.39 -19.09
N GLN A 122 -8.75 -15.15 -18.10
CA GLN A 122 -9.82 -16.13 -18.31
C GLN A 122 -11.15 -15.46 -18.66
N TYR A 123 -11.47 -14.32 -18.06
CA TYR A 123 -12.65 -13.53 -18.42
C TYR A 123 -12.53 -12.97 -19.85
N LEU A 124 -11.41 -12.31 -20.16
CA LEU A 124 -11.16 -11.66 -21.45
C LEU A 124 -11.08 -12.67 -22.61
N SER A 125 -10.53 -13.87 -22.39
CA SER A 125 -10.45 -14.92 -23.42
C SER A 125 -11.81 -15.45 -23.90
N LYS A 126 -12.86 -15.24 -23.11
CA LYS A 126 -14.25 -15.65 -23.39
C LYS A 126 -15.12 -14.53 -23.93
N GLN A 127 -14.62 -13.29 -23.92
CA GLN A 127 -15.36 -12.15 -24.45
C GLN A 127 -15.19 -12.08 -25.97
N ASP A 128 -16.25 -11.65 -26.65
CA ASP A 128 -16.19 -11.30 -28.06
C ASP A 128 -15.65 -9.87 -28.24
N GLY A 129 -14.93 -9.63 -29.34
CA GLY A 129 -14.35 -8.33 -29.65
C GLY A 129 -13.00 -8.08 -28.96
N PHE A 130 -12.61 -6.80 -28.90
CA PHE A 130 -11.25 -6.38 -28.50
C PHE A 130 -11.27 -5.38 -27.33
N THR A 131 -12.44 -5.13 -26.73
CA THR A 131 -12.60 -4.19 -25.61
C THR A 131 -13.54 -4.72 -24.54
N SER A 132 -13.21 -4.45 -23.29
CA SER A 132 -14.09 -4.68 -22.14
C SER A 132 -14.11 -3.45 -21.24
N THR A 133 -15.31 -2.98 -20.89
CA THR A 133 -15.52 -1.75 -20.10
C THR A 133 -16.37 -2.06 -18.88
N LEU A 134 -15.83 -1.81 -17.68
CA LEU A 134 -16.56 -1.96 -16.43
C LEU A 134 -16.15 -0.86 -15.44
N THR A 135 -17.05 -0.54 -14.50
CA THR A 135 -16.71 0.30 -13.35
C THR A 135 -15.72 -0.43 -12.43
N LYS A 136 -14.95 0.29 -11.60
CA LYS A 136 -14.00 -0.33 -10.66
C LYS A 136 -14.67 -1.35 -9.73
N LYS A 137 -15.87 -1.01 -9.25
CA LYS A 137 -16.68 -1.89 -8.39
C LYS A 137 -17.05 -3.18 -9.12
N ASN A 138 -17.50 -3.08 -10.37
CA ASN A 138 -17.85 -4.25 -11.17
C ASN A 138 -16.59 -5.10 -11.48
N TRP A 139 -15.43 -4.48 -11.67
CA TRP A 139 -14.15 -5.20 -11.75
C TRP A 139 -13.84 -5.96 -10.46
N TRP A 140 -14.00 -5.37 -9.28
CA TRP A 140 -13.75 -6.06 -8.01
C TRP A 140 -14.72 -7.21 -7.76
N GLU A 141 -15.98 -7.06 -8.13
CA GLU A 141 -17.00 -8.11 -8.07
C GLU A 141 -16.68 -9.25 -9.04
N LEU A 142 -16.32 -8.94 -10.29
CA LEU A 142 -15.92 -9.91 -11.31
C LEU A 142 -14.68 -10.72 -10.88
N LEU A 143 -13.70 -10.06 -10.27
CA LEU A 143 -12.48 -10.69 -9.79
C LEU A 143 -12.68 -11.49 -8.49
N GLY A 144 -13.90 -11.51 -7.93
CA GLY A 144 -14.22 -12.20 -6.69
C GLY A 144 -13.58 -11.57 -5.44
N ILE A 145 -13.08 -10.33 -5.54
CA ILE A 145 -12.45 -9.63 -4.42
C ILE A 145 -13.53 -9.09 -3.46
N THR A 146 -14.68 -8.69 -4.01
CA THR A 146 -15.84 -8.21 -3.26
C THR A 146 -17.09 -8.99 -3.64
N ASN A 147 -18.03 -9.12 -2.71
CA ASN A 147 -19.34 -9.70 -3.01
C ASN A 147 -20.29 -8.65 -3.62
N HIS A 148 -21.43 -9.12 -4.15
CA HIS A 148 -22.45 -8.28 -4.77
C HIS A 148 -23.06 -7.22 -3.85
N ASN A 149 -22.95 -7.36 -2.52
CA ASN A 149 -23.47 -6.41 -1.54
C ASN A 149 -22.50 -5.24 -1.26
N TYR A 150 -21.24 -5.37 -1.66
CA TYR A 150 -20.21 -4.37 -1.38
C TYR A 150 -20.59 -3.00 -1.95
N GLY A 151 -20.77 -2.01 -1.07
CA GLY A 151 -21.20 -0.66 -1.44
C GLY A 151 -22.61 -0.59 -2.05
N LYS A 152 -23.45 -1.61 -1.88
CA LYS A 152 -24.91 -1.55 -2.15
C LYS A 152 -25.72 -1.45 -0.86
N THR A 153 -25.22 -2.07 0.22
CA THR A 153 -25.85 -1.96 1.54
C THR A 153 -25.80 -0.52 2.05
N SER A 154 -26.94 -0.01 2.54
CA SER A 154 -27.01 1.36 3.03
C SER A 154 -26.20 1.52 4.33
N GLU A 155 -25.64 2.71 4.54
CA GLU A 155 -24.92 3.05 5.78
C GLU A 155 -25.80 2.82 7.00
N LYS A 156 -27.10 3.15 6.90
CA LYS A 156 -28.08 2.94 7.96
C LYS A 156 -28.25 1.47 8.32
N ASP A 157 -28.23 0.58 7.33
CA ASP A 157 -28.38 -0.85 7.59
C ASP A 157 -27.11 -1.47 8.17
N LEU A 158 -25.93 -0.98 7.79
CA LEU A 158 -24.67 -1.40 8.40
C LEU A 158 -24.59 -0.97 9.87
N ILE A 159 -25.00 0.24 10.21
CA ILE A 159 -25.01 0.75 11.59
C ILE A 159 -26.03 -0.03 12.46
N LYS A 160 -27.11 -0.56 11.89
CA LYS A 160 -28.05 -1.41 12.63
C LYS A 160 -27.42 -2.73 13.08
N LEU A 161 -26.39 -3.23 12.38
CA LEU A 161 -25.70 -4.47 12.74
C LEU A 161 -24.85 -4.29 14.00
N ASP A 162 -24.28 -3.10 14.19
CA ASP A 162 -23.51 -2.74 15.36
C ASP A 162 -23.66 -1.24 15.65
N GLN A 163 -24.44 -0.92 16.70
CA GLN A 163 -24.75 0.46 17.09
C GLN A 163 -23.53 1.22 17.62
N THR A 164 -22.41 0.55 17.90
CA THR A 164 -21.16 1.22 18.28
C THR A 164 -20.45 1.84 17.08
N VAL A 165 -20.77 1.38 15.86
CA VAL A 165 -20.18 1.86 14.61
C VAL A 165 -20.84 3.17 14.18
N THR A 166 -20.02 4.17 13.96
CA THR A 166 -20.43 5.48 13.47
C THR A 166 -20.45 5.55 11.95
N SER A 167 -21.26 6.46 11.41
CA SER A 167 -21.23 6.87 10.00
C SER A 167 -19.83 7.16 9.47
N PHE A 168 -19.00 7.80 10.29
CA PHE A 168 -17.62 8.13 9.95
C PHE A 168 -16.77 6.87 9.77
N GLU A 169 -16.88 5.90 10.69
CA GLU A 169 -16.14 4.65 10.62
C GLU A 169 -16.53 3.81 9.41
N VAL A 170 -17.82 3.74 9.06
CA VAL A 170 -18.29 3.05 7.84
C VAL A 170 -17.68 3.69 6.60
N ARG A 171 -17.74 5.02 6.49
CA ARG A 171 -17.15 5.75 5.34
C ARG A 171 -15.64 5.55 5.26
N ASN A 172 -14.94 5.66 6.40
CA ASN A 172 -13.49 5.49 6.45
C ASN A 172 -13.08 4.05 6.10
N PHE A 173 -13.84 3.04 6.53
CA PHE A 173 -13.65 1.65 6.14
C PHE A 173 -13.72 1.48 4.62
N TYR A 174 -14.79 1.96 3.97
CA TYR A 174 -14.91 1.88 2.51
C TYR A 174 -13.78 2.62 1.80
N GLN A 175 -13.33 3.77 2.31
CA GLN A 175 -12.20 4.49 1.72
C GLN A 175 -10.91 3.68 1.77
N ARG A 176 -10.56 3.13 2.94
CA ARG A 176 -9.38 2.27 3.13
C ARG A 176 -9.43 1.06 2.21
N CYS A 177 -10.56 0.37 2.18
CA CYS A 177 -10.77 -0.79 1.33
C CYS A 177 -10.65 -0.43 -0.14
N ASN A 178 -11.39 0.58 -0.63
CA ASN A 178 -11.35 1.00 -2.03
C ASN A 178 -9.92 1.36 -2.47
N LYS A 179 -9.16 2.10 -1.65
CA LYS A 179 -7.75 2.42 -1.93
C LYS A 179 -6.91 1.15 -2.09
N ARG A 180 -7.08 0.16 -1.20
CA ARG A 180 -6.35 -1.10 -1.27
C ARG A 180 -6.76 -1.95 -2.47
N LEU A 181 -8.06 -2.10 -2.71
CA LEU A 181 -8.61 -2.84 -3.84
C LEU A 181 -8.16 -2.25 -5.17
N GLU A 182 -8.13 -0.92 -5.26
CA GLU A 182 -7.62 -0.20 -6.42
C GLU A 182 -6.13 -0.47 -6.67
N GLN A 183 -5.30 -0.41 -5.63
CA GLN A 183 -3.87 -0.72 -5.74
C GLN A 183 -3.62 -2.15 -6.25
N ILE A 184 -4.38 -3.12 -5.74
CA ILE A 184 -4.24 -4.52 -6.15
C ILE A 184 -4.65 -4.66 -7.63
N LEU A 185 -5.82 -4.13 -8.01
CA LEU A 185 -6.31 -4.16 -9.40
C LEU A 185 -5.29 -3.55 -10.38
N PHE A 186 -4.83 -2.33 -10.11
CA PHE A 186 -3.87 -1.65 -11.00
C PHE A 186 -2.49 -2.30 -11.00
N SER A 187 -2.08 -2.98 -9.93
CA SER A 187 -0.84 -3.76 -9.95
C SER A 187 -0.92 -4.90 -10.97
N ALA A 188 -2.01 -5.67 -10.97
CA ALA A 188 -2.24 -6.73 -11.94
C ALA A 188 -2.34 -6.19 -13.38
N LEU A 189 -3.10 -5.09 -13.58
CA LEU A 189 -3.23 -4.47 -14.90
C LEU A 189 -1.88 -3.94 -15.43
N ASN A 190 -1.03 -3.39 -14.55
CA ASN A 190 0.30 -2.92 -14.93
C ASN A 190 1.22 -4.08 -15.33
N ASN A 191 1.13 -5.22 -14.66
CA ASN A 191 1.88 -6.42 -15.04
C ASN A 191 1.47 -6.90 -16.43
N LEU A 192 0.17 -7.02 -16.71
CA LEU A 192 -0.35 -7.40 -18.03
C LEU A 192 0.05 -6.40 -19.13
N LYS A 193 -0.06 -5.10 -18.84
CA LYS A 193 0.37 -4.02 -19.74
C LYS A 193 1.87 -4.08 -20.03
N SER A 194 2.69 -4.40 -19.02
CA SER A 194 4.15 -4.53 -19.19
C SER A 194 4.51 -5.69 -20.13
N ARG A 195 3.71 -6.76 -20.11
CA ARG A 195 3.79 -7.91 -21.02
C ARG A 195 3.12 -7.68 -22.38
N LYS A 196 2.59 -6.48 -22.64
CA LYS A 196 1.88 -6.11 -23.88
C LYS A 196 0.61 -6.91 -24.17
N LEU A 197 0.01 -7.52 -23.15
CA LEU A 197 -1.24 -8.28 -23.32
C LEU A 197 -2.48 -7.37 -23.36
N ILE A 198 -2.40 -6.21 -22.69
CA ILE A 198 -3.51 -5.27 -22.62
C ILE A 198 -3.02 -3.82 -22.72
N ILE A 199 -3.93 -2.95 -23.14
CA ILE A 199 -3.93 -1.52 -22.85
C ILE A 199 -5.14 -1.26 -21.94
N TYR A 200 -5.02 -0.33 -21.00
CA TYR A 200 -6.17 0.09 -20.20
C TYR A 200 -6.22 1.61 -20.08
N GLU A 201 -7.43 2.15 -20.09
CA GLU A 201 -7.72 3.57 -20.15
C GLU A 201 -8.90 3.90 -19.22
N PRO A 202 -8.77 4.89 -18.32
CA PRO A 202 -9.91 5.40 -17.58
C PRO A 202 -10.79 6.25 -18.50
N GLU A 203 -12.07 5.93 -18.57
CA GLU A 203 -13.07 6.67 -19.34
C GLU A 203 -14.06 7.37 -18.39
N THR A 204 -14.59 8.51 -18.83
CA THR A 204 -15.68 9.20 -18.15
C THR A 204 -16.93 8.98 -18.98
N VAL A 205 -17.97 8.45 -18.36
CA VAL A 205 -19.27 8.21 -18.97
C VAL A 205 -20.23 9.29 -18.49
N ILE A 206 -20.92 9.89 -19.43
CA ILE A 206 -21.99 10.86 -19.21
C ILE A 206 -23.31 10.11 -19.30
N VAL A 207 -24.21 10.39 -18.37
CA VAL A 207 -25.56 9.83 -18.35
C VAL A 207 -26.56 10.95 -18.58
N GLU A 208 -27.47 10.71 -19.51
CA GLU A 208 -28.56 11.58 -19.91
C GLU A 208 -29.87 10.77 -19.93
N TYR A 209 -31.00 11.47 -19.88
CA TYR A 209 -32.31 10.85 -20.07
C TYR A 209 -32.97 11.40 -21.33
N ASP A 210 -33.46 10.51 -22.19
CA ASP A 210 -34.24 10.93 -23.35
C ASP A 210 -35.62 11.49 -22.93
N ASN A 211 -36.37 12.03 -23.89
CA ASN A 211 -37.72 12.56 -23.65
C ASN A 211 -38.73 11.50 -23.17
N HIS A 212 -38.38 10.22 -23.23
CA HIS A 212 -39.18 9.09 -22.77
C HIS A 212 -38.73 8.56 -21.39
N GLY A 213 -37.68 9.15 -20.80
CA GLY A 213 -37.10 8.74 -19.53
C GLY A 213 -36.16 7.54 -19.62
N ASN A 214 -35.71 7.15 -20.82
CA ASN A 214 -34.70 6.11 -20.98
C ASN A 214 -33.30 6.67 -20.74
N GLU A 215 -32.49 5.91 -20.02
CA GLU A 215 -31.08 6.24 -19.77
C GLU A 215 -30.25 6.08 -21.05
N ILE A 216 -29.58 7.15 -21.45
CA ILE A 216 -28.59 7.18 -22.54
C ILE A 216 -27.23 7.40 -21.91
N SER A 217 -26.26 6.56 -22.26
CA SER A 217 -24.87 6.70 -21.81
C SER A 217 -23.92 6.92 -22.98
N SER A 218 -22.99 7.86 -22.82
CA SER A 218 -21.99 8.22 -23.83
C SER A 218 -20.61 8.43 -23.20
N ILE A 219 -19.55 8.21 -23.99
CA ILE A 219 -18.17 8.47 -23.52
C ILE A 219 -17.87 9.96 -23.70
N ALA A 220 -17.46 10.61 -22.61
CA ALA A 220 -17.10 12.02 -22.64
C ALA A 220 -15.91 12.29 -23.58
N THR A 221 -16.10 13.24 -24.48
CA THR A 221 -15.06 13.88 -25.27
C THR A 221 -14.14 14.74 -24.39
N ASP A 222 -13.03 15.22 -24.94
CA ASP A 222 -12.09 16.04 -24.17
C ASP A 222 -12.66 17.42 -23.82
N ASP A 223 -13.52 17.99 -24.68
CA ASP A 223 -14.24 19.23 -24.38
C ASP A 223 -15.27 19.02 -23.27
N GLU A 224 -15.99 17.90 -23.26
CA GLU A 224 -16.94 17.58 -22.19
C GLU A 224 -16.23 17.29 -20.87
N LYS A 225 -15.11 16.57 -20.88
CA LYS A 225 -14.26 16.37 -19.69
C LYS A 225 -13.78 17.70 -19.12
N LYS A 226 -13.45 18.67 -19.98
CA LYS A 226 -13.06 20.02 -19.55
C LYS A 226 -14.22 20.73 -18.86
N LEU A 227 -15.44 20.63 -19.39
CA LEU A 227 -16.64 21.20 -18.76
C LEU A 227 -16.91 20.57 -17.40
N ILE A 228 -16.88 19.23 -17.32
CA ILE A 228 -17.03 18.48 -16.06
C ILE A 228 -16.00 18.95 -15.03
N LEU A 229 -14.72 19.03 -15.43
CA LEU A 229 -13.64 19.48 -14.55
C LEU A 229 -13.84 20.92 -14.06
N GLN A 230 -14.36 21.81 -14.91
CA GLN A 230 -14.67 23.19 -14.52
C GLN A 230 -15.80 23.25 -13.49
N THR A 231 -16.87 22.47 -13.69
CA THR A 231 -17.99 22.39 -12.74
C THR A 231 -17.54 21.79 -11.41
N GLU A 232 -16.83 20.66 -11.42
CA GLU A 232 -16.25 20.05 -10.22
C GLU A 232 -15.35 21.05 -9.47
N ARG A 233 -14.50 21.78 -10.19
CA ARG A 233 -13.61 22.80 -9.62
C ARG A 233 -14.40 23.95 -8.99
N TYR A 234 -15.45 24.43 -9.66
CA TYR A 234 -16.30 25.51 -9.17
C TYR A 234 -17.01 25.11 -7.87
N VAL A 235 -17.64 23.93 -7.84
CA VAL A 235 -18.31 23.43 -6.63
C VAL A 235 -17.32 23.23 -5.49
N LEU A 236 -16.17 22.60 -5.77
CA LEU A 236 -15.16 22.31 -4.76
C LEU A 236 -14.63 23.59 -4.09
N HIS A 237 -14.20 24.56 -4.89
CA HIS A 237 -13.50 25.75 -4.39
C HIS A 237 -14.44 26.90 -4.05
N THR A 238 -15.42 27.19 -4.90
CA THR A 238 -16.25 28.40 -4.80
C THR A 238 -17.45 28.15 -3.88
N GLU A 239 -18.21 27.08 -4.14
CA GLU A 239 -19.42 26.77 -3.36
C GLU A 239 -19.11 26.18 -1.99
N MET A 240 -18.13 25.27 -1.93
CA MET A 240 -17.83 24.53 -0.69
C MET A 240 -16.56 25.00 0.04
N GLY A 241 -15.73 25.83 -0.58
CA GLY A 241 -14.55 26.42 0.06
C GLY A 241 -13.42 25.43 0.37
N TYR A 242 -13.36 24.27 -0.30
CA TYR A 242 -12.31 23.28 -0.11
C TYR A 242 -11.18 23.43 -1.15
N GLU A 243 -9.95 23.12 -0.77
CA GLU A 243 -8.81 23.06 -1.71
C GLU A 243 -8.75 21.72 -2.44
N LYS A 244 -9.20 20.65 -1.78
CA LYS A 244 -9.05 19.27 -2.25
C LYS A 244 -10.29 18.44 -1.96
N MET A 245 -10.57 17.51 -2.86
CA MET A 245 -11.65 16.52 -2.71
C MET A 245 -11.55 15.71 -1.41
N PHE A 246 -10.35 15.44 -0.92
CA PHE A 246 -10.17 14.72 0.34
C PHE A 246 -10.81 15.46 1.54
N GLN A 247 -10.85 16.80 1.53
CA GLN A 247 -11.45 17.56 2.62
C GLN A 247 -12.97 17.40 2.65
N VAL A 248 -13.61 17.36 1.48
CA VAL A 248 -15.04 17.00 1.33
C VAL A 248 -15.31 15.61 1.91
N PHE A 249 -14.36 14.69 1.71
CA PHE A 249 -14.47 13.33 2.23
C PHE A 249 -14.50 13.31 3.77
N VAL A 250 -13.50 13.93 4.41
CA VAL A 250 -13.41 13.94 5.88
C VAL A 250 -14.56 14.70 6.52
N SER A 251 -15.06 15.75 5.86
CA SER A 251 -16.21 16.50 6.37
C SER A 251 -17.52 15.73 6.27
N GLY A 252 -17.55 14.57 5.61
CA GLY A 252 -18.77 13.78 5.41
C GLY A 252 -19.78 14.43 4.46
N ARG A 253 -19.31 15.35 3.58
CA ARG A 253 -20.16 16.14 2.67
C ARG A 253 -20.05 15.68 1.21
N GLN A 254 -19.64 14.45 0.97
CA GLN A 254 -19.48 13.88 -0.37
C GLN A 254 -20.81 13.89 -1.13
N LYS A 255 -21.90 13.52 -0.46
CA LYS A 255 -23.24 13.50 -1.06
C LYS A 255 -23.63 14.90 -1.54
N GLU A 256 -23.53 15.90 -0.66
CA GLU A 256 -23.80 17.31 -0.98
C GLU A 256 -22.94 17.81 -2.15
N TYR A 257 -21.65 17.44 -2.19
CA TYR A 257 -20.76 17.81 -3.29
C TYR A 257 -21.24 17.27 -4.64
N TYR A 258 -21.53 15.96 -4.73
CA TYR A 258 -21.95 15.36 -5.99
C TYR A 258 -23.35 15.79 -6.41
N GLU A 259 -24.27 16.03 -5.46
CA GLU A 259 -25.59 16.61 -5.75
C GLU A 259 -25.45 17.98 -6.41
N LYS A 260 -24.64 18.89 -5.85
CA LYS A 260 -24.38 20.21 -6.44
C LYS A 260 -23.70 20.15 -7.81
N VAL A 261 -22.76 19.23 -8.00
CA VAL A 261 -22.12 19.03 -9.32
C VAL A 261 -23.15 18.55 -10.34
N ASN A 262 -23.94 17.53 -10.00
CA ASN A 262 -24.94 16.96 -10.88
C ASN A 262 -26.03 17.99 -11.23
N GLU A 263 -26.52 18.77 -10.27
CA GLU A 263 -27.47 19.87 -10.50
C GLU A 263 -26.93 20.86 -11.54
N LEU A 264 -25.68 21.32 -11.40
CA LEU A 264 -25.08 22.25 -12.34
C LEU A 264 -24.83 21.64 -13.73
N LEU A 265 -24.45 20.36 -13.79
CA LEU A 265 -24.26 19.66 -15.06
C LEU A 265 -25.60 19.43 -15.79
N LEU A 266 -26.65 19.12 -15.04
CA LEU A 266 -27.99 18.94 -15.57
C LEU A 266 -28.55 20.27 -16.10
N ASP A 267 -28.45 21.34 -15.31
CA ASP A 267 -28.95 22.66 -15.68
C ASP A 267 -28.24 23.27 -16.90
N GLN A 268 -26.92 23.05 -17.02
CA GLN A 268 -26.12 23.68 -18.08
C GLN A 268 -26.02 22.84 -19.34
N PHE A 269 -25.98 21.51 -19.21
CA PHE A 269 -25.65 20.61 -20.31
C PHE A 269 -26.67 19.48 -20.51
N GLY A 270 -27.66 19.33 -19.62
CA GLY A 270 -28.62 18.22 -19.65
C GLY A 270 -28.07 16.89 -19.14
N TRP A 271 -26.89 16.91 -18.50
CA TRP A 271 -26.22 15.70 -17.99
C TRP A 271 -26.67 15.40 -16.57
N ASP A 272 -27.36 14.28 -16.36
CA ASP A 272 -27.86 13.88 -15.05
C ASP A 272 -26.72 13.58 -14.06
N HIS A 273 -25.77 12.75 -14.48
CA HIS A 273 -24.56 12.49 -13.72
C HIS A 273 -23.44 11.97 -14.61
N CYS A 274 -22.23 11.96 -14.06
CA CYS A 274 -21.06 11.37 -14.69
C CYS A 274 -20.45 10.31 -13.79
N TYR A 275 -19.94 9.23 -14.38
CA TYR A 275 -19.18 8.22 -13.64
C TYR A 275 -17.91 7.81 -14.38
N LYS A 276 -17.00 7.16 -13.66
CA LYS A 276 -15.74 6.66 -14.23
C LYS A 276 -15.83 5.15 -14.46
N GLN A 277 -15.36 4.71 -15.62
CA GLN A 277 -15.16 3.31 -15.93
C GLN A 277 -13.72 3.05 -16.37
N LEU A 278 -13.35 1.78 -16.41
CA LEU A 278 -12.06 1.34 -16.91
C LEU A 278 -12.30 0.52 -18.17
N LYS A 279 -11.74 0.99 -19.28
CA LYS A 279 -11.67 0.28 -20.55
C LYS A 279 -10.39 -0.52 -20.62
N ILE A 280 -10.49 -1.77 -21.02
CA ILE A 280 -9.38 -2.65 -21.33
C ILE A 280 -9.47 -2.97 -22.83
N ILE A 281 -8.36 -2.81 -23.53
CA ILE A 281 -8.19 -3.12 -24.95
C ILE A 281 -7.21 -4.28 -25.04
N TYR A 282 -7.55 -5.32 -25.81
CA TYR A 282 -6.78 -6.55 -25.89
C TYR A 282 -7.07 -7.30 -27.20
N THR A 283 -6.20 -8.25 -27.52
CA THR A 283 -6.38 -9.19 -28.64
C THR A 283 -6.80 -10.54 -28.07
N PRO A 284 -7.96 -11.12 -28.42
CA PRO A 284 -8.39 -12.42 -27.90
C PRO A 284 -7.37 -13.54 -28.12
N GLU A 285 -6.65 -13.52 -29.25
CA GLU A 285 -5.60 -14.48 -29.60
C GLU A 285 -4.43 -14.42 -28.61
N ASP A 286 -3.87 -13.23 -28.39
CA ASP A 286 -2.74 -13.01 -27.46
C ASP A 286 -3.11 -13.41 -26.02
N ILE A 287 -4.35 -13.13 -25.62
CA ILE A 287 -4.86 -13.50 -24.29
C ILE A 287 -4.96 -15.02 -24.14
N LYS A 288 -5.47 -15.72 -25.16
CA LYS A 288 -5.57 -17.19 -25.17
C LYS A 288 -4.20 -17.84 -25.19
N GLU A 289 -3.22 -17.26 -25.88
CA GLU A 289 -1.83 -17.73 -25.89
C GLU A 289 -1.16 -17.58 -24.53
N ALA A 290 -1.34 -16.43 -23.86
CA ALA A 290 -0.67 -16.14 -22.59
C ALA A 290 -1.30 -16.81 -21.35
N LEU A 291 -2.57 -17.23 -21.44
CA LEU A 291 -3.33 -17.77 -20.31
C LEU A 291 -2.70 -19.04 -19.72
N PRO A 292 -2.36 -20.10 -20.49
CA PRO A 292 -1.81 -21.34 -19.94
C PRO A 292 -0.50 -21.13 -19.17
N GLU A 293 0.42 -20.31 -19.70
CA GLU A 293 1.68 -20.01 -19.01
C GLU A 293 1.43 -19.27 -17.69
N THR A 294 0.50 -18.30 -17.70
CA THR A 294 0.15 -17.52 -16.51
C THR A 294 -0.52 -18.40 -15.44
N GLU A 295 -1.38 -19.36 -15.83
CA GLU A 295 -1.98 -20.34 -14.93
C GLU A 295 -0.92 -21.25 -14.28
N ILE A 296 -0.02 -21.83 -15.09
CA ILE A 296 1.06 -22.68 -14.59
C ILE A 296 1.97 -21.89 -13.63
N TYR A 297 2.27 -20.64 -13.96
CA TYR A 297 3.07 -19.78 -13.10
C TYR A 297 2.40 -19.55 -11.74
N LEU A 298 1.11 -19.24 -11.72
CA LEU A 298 0.34 -19.06 -10.48
C LEU A 298 0.33 -20.36 -9.65
N GLN A 299 0.09 -21.51 -10.28
CA GLN A 299 0.10 -22.81 -9.59
C GLN A 299 1.46 -23.08 -8.92
N LYS A 300 2.57 -22.78 -9.60
CA LYS A 300 3.92 -22.90 -9.02
C LYS A 300 4.13 -21.97 -7.83
N GLN A 301 3.63 -20.73 -7.89
CA GLN A 301 3.70 -19.79 -6.77
C GLN A 301 2.89 -20.28 -5.57
N LEU A 302 1.65 -20.70 -5.77
CA LEU A 302 0.78 -21.23 -4.71
C LEU A 302 1.40 -22.48 -4.07
N LEU A 303 1.96 -23.38 -4.87
CA LEU A 303 2.68 -24.54 -4.35
C LEU A 303 3.87 -24.14 -3.49
N ASN A 304 4.69 -23.20 -3.97
CA ASN A 304 5.85 -22.71 -3.23
C ASN A 304 5.45 -22.11 -1.88
N GLU A 305 4.39 -21.30 -1.83
CA GLU A 305 3.88 -20.68 -0.60
C GLU A 305 3.35 -21.71 0.39
N ASN A 306 2.62 -22.72 -0.10
CA ASN A 306 2.17 -23.82 0.74
C ASN A 306 3.34 -24.61 1.34
N VAL A 307 4.37 -24.90 0.52
CA VAL A 307 5.59 -25.59 0.98
C VAL A 307 6.35 -24.75 2.00
N VAL A 308 6.56 -23.46 1.74
CA VAL A 308 7.24 -22.53 2.65
C VAL A 308 6.48 -22.42 3.98
N THR A 309 5.16 -22.28 3.93
CA THR A 309 4.30 -22.23 5.12
C THR A 309 4.46 -23.49 5.96
N CYS A 310 4.36 -24.66 5.34
CA CYS A 310 4.53 -25.95 6.03
C CYS A 310 5.93 -26.09 6.66
N ILE A 311 7.00 -25.72 5.94
CA ILE A 311 8.37 -25.76 6.48
C ILE A 311 8.52 -24.81 7.68
N ASN A 312 7.97 -23.60 7.58
CA ASN A 312 8.03 -22.61 8.66
C ASN A 312 7.25 -23.06 9.90
N GLU A 313 6.04 -23.59 9.73
CA GLU A 313 5.23 -24.14 10.82
C GLU A 313 5.95 -25.31 11.51
N ASN A 314 6.58 -26.20 10.74
CA ASN A 314 7.37 -27.30 11.28
C ASN A 314 8.60 -26.79 12.06
N ALA A 315 9.31 -25.81 11.52
CA ALA A 315 10.45 -25.18 12.19
C ALA A 315 10.04 -24.49 13.49
N GLN A 316 8.90 -23.80 13.49
CA GLN A 316 8.34 -23.15 14.67
C GLN A 316 7.92 -24.18 15.73
N SER A 317 7.18 -25.22 15.34
CA SER A 317 6.81 -26.31 16.26
C SER A 317 8.03 -27.00 16.87
N TYR A 318 9.09 -27.21 16.09
CA TYR A 318 10.35 -27.75 16.60
C TYR A 318 11.03 -26.81 17.60
N TYR A 319 11.09 -25.51 17.29
CA TYR A 319 11.63 -24.49 18.18
C TYR A 319 10.85 -24.43 19.50
N ASP A 320 9.52 -24.41 19.44
CA ASP A 320 8.64 -24.36 20.61
C ASP A 320 8.85 -25.58 21.50
N LYS A 321 8.92 -26.79 20.92
CA LYS A 321 9.25 -28.03 21.65
C LYS A 321 10.63 -27.96 22.30
N CYS A 322 11.62 -27.36 21.65
CA CYS A 322 12.95 -27.18 22.24
C CYS A 322 12.89 -26.24 23.46
N ILE A 323 12.16 -25.12 23.36
CA ILE A 323 11.97 -24.18 24.45
C ILE A 323 11.23 -24.83 25.62
N GLU A 324 10.16 -25.56 25.37
CA GLU A 324 9.43 -26.32 26.39
C GLU A 324 10.34 -27.31 27.12
N ASN A 325 11.15 -28.05 26.38
CA ASN A 325 12.12 -28.99 26.95
C ASN A 325 13.19 -28.29 27.81
N ILE A 326 13.68 -27.13 27.38
CA ILE A 326 14.62 -26.31 28.16
C ILE A 326 13.97 -25.82 29.45
N ILE A 327 12.74 -25.30 29.38
CA ILE A 327 11.97 -24.84 30.55
C ILE A 327 11.74 -25.98 31.52
N LYS A 328 11.35 -27.16 31.02
CA LYS A 328 11.13 -28.37 31.84
C LYS A 328 12.40 -28.78 32.58
N LYS A 329 13.54 -28.88 31.89
CA LYS A 329 14.85 -29.16 32.51
C LYS A 329 15.25 -28.12 33.55
N TYR A 330 15.00 -26.84 33.29
CA TYR A 330 15.27 -25.77 34.26
C TYR A 330 14.42 -25.92 35.53
N LEU A 331 13.13 -26.24 35.40
CA LEU A 331 12.24 -26.48 36.53
C LEU A 331 12.64 -27.72 37.34
N GLU A 332 13.08 -28.79 36.68
CA GLU A 332 13.61 -30.00 37.33
C GLU A 332 14.89 -29.70 38.12
N MET A 333 15.86 -28.99 37.53
CA MET A 333 17.08 -28.55 38.25
C MET A 333 16.75 -27.65 39.45
N LYS A 334 15.76 -26.77 39.32
CA LYS A 334 15.29 -25.91 40.42
C LYS A 334 14.70 -26.69 41.59
N LYS A 335 14.09 -27.85 41.35
CA LYS A 335 13.60 -28.75 42.40
C LYS A 335 14.73 -29.50 43.11
N ILE A 336 15.76 -29.92 42.37
CA ILE A 336 16.87 -30.73 42.91
C ILE A 336 17.82 -29.89 43.79
N ILE A 337 18.10 -28.65 43.40
CA ILE A 337 19.20 -27.87 44.00
C ILE A 337 18.74 -26.94 45.14
N GLY A 338 17.43 -26.82 45.40
CA GLY A 338 16.90 -25.89 46.40
C GLY A 338 17.00 -24.43 45.97
N VAL A 339 16.00 -23.62 46.35
CA VAL A 339 15.71 -22.30 45.77
C VAL A 339 16.85 -21.27 45.90
N SER A 340 17.76 -21.42 46.88
CA SER A 340 18.79 -20.39 47.15
C SER A 340 20.01 -20.46 46.22
N TYR A 341 20.39 -21.63 45.70
CA TYR A 341 21.65 -21.80 44.94
C TYR A 341 21.50 -21.48 43.43
N LEU A 342 20.30 -21.66 42.85
CA LEU A 342 20.05 -21.27 41.45
C LEU A 342 19.76 -19.77 41.27
N HIS A 343 19.22 -19.10 42.29
CA HIS A 343 18.93 -17.66 42.19
C HIS A 343 20.22 -16.83 42.17
N SER A 344 21.25 -17.27 42.90
CA SER A 344 22.60 -16.70 42.84
C SER A 344 23.27 -17.00 41.50
N GLN A 345 23.17 -18.21 40.95
CA GLN A 345 23.71 -18.53 39.62
C GLN A 345 22.99 -17.83 38.46
N TRP A 346 21.66 -17.67 38.49
CA TRP A 346 20.94 -16.92 37.45
C TRP A 346 21.25 -15.41 37.51
N ARG A 347 21.42 -14.84 38.71
CA ARG A 347 21.95 -13.47 38.88
C ARG A 347 23.37 -13.36 38.33
N MET A 348 24.24 -14.36 38.57
CA MET A 348 25.58 -14.41 37.98
C MET A 348 25.50 -14.49 36.46
N ILE A 349 24.72 -15.38 35.85
CA ILE A 349 24.59 -15.48 34.38
C ILE A 349 24.01 -14.18 33.78
N LYS A 350 23.10 -13.49 34.47
CA LYS A 350 22.57 -12.19 34.01
C LYS A 350 23.57 -11.04 34.18
N MET A 351 24.47 -11.11 35.16
CA MET A 351 25.58 -10.17 35.37
C MET A 351 26.75 -10.43 34.41
N TYR A 352 27.20 -11.68 34.27
CA TYR A 352 28.35 -12.08 33.47
C TYR A 352 28.01 -12.28 31.98
N GLY A 353 26.79 -12.68 31.64
CA GLY A 353 26.31 -12.78 30.26
C GLY A 353 26.20 -11.42 29.56
N LYS A 354 26.07 -10.32 30.32
CA LYS A 354 26.21 -8.95 29.81
C LYS A 354 27.67 -8.54 29.57
N SER A 355 28.65 -9.27 30.09
CA SER A 355 30.09 -8.96 29.99
C SER A 355 30.86 -9.82 28.99
N LEU A 356 30.29 -10.91 28.48
CA LEU A 356 31.01 -11.92 27.66
C LEU A 356 30.54 -12.06 26.21
N ILE A 357 29.74 -11.13 25.69
CA ILE A 357 29.51 -11.01 24.23
C ILE A 357 30.01 -9.63 23.78
N HIS A 358 31.34 -9.49 23.83
CA HIS A 358 32.08 -8.63 22.92
C HIS A 358 33.00 -9.55 22.10
N ILE A 359 32.46 -10.06 21.00
CA ILE A 359 33.17 -10.25 19.73
C ILE A 359 32.23 -9.76 18.64
#